data_AF-A0AAP0LNJ4-F1
#
_entry.id   AF-A0AAP0LNJ4-F1
#
_cell.length_a   1.000
_cell.length_b   1.000
_cell.length_c   1.000
_cell.angle_alpha   90.00
_cell.angle_beta   90.00
_cell.angle_gamma   90.00
#
_symmetry.space_group_name_H-M   'P 1'
#
loop_
_entity.id
_entity.type
_entity.pdbx_description
1 polymer ?
#
loop_
_entity_poly.entity_id
_entity_poly.type
_entity_poly.pdbx_seq_one_letter_code
_entity_poly.pdbx_strand_id
1 'polypeptide(L)'
;MTNRERLAGEITIMPISEPVRKLKIKLKKIENKDDRMITFSKRISGIYKKASKLVTLPRGDIAIVVFSPSGKPYSFGHPSIEAVANHFLGLDQPPNDNNHPLFEV
;
A
#
# COMPACT_ATOMS: atom_id res chain seq x y z
N MET A 1 -39.59 25.45 -44.96
CA MET A 1 -39.50 23.98 -44.86
C MET A 1 -38.51 23.65 -43.76
N THR A 2 -39.03 23.16 -42.65
CA THR A 2 -38.34 22.90 -41.39
C THR A 2 -37.45 21.67 -41.51
N ASN A 3 -36.15 21.80 -41.21
CA ASN A 3 -35.26 20.64 -41.06
C ASN A 3 -34.69 20.58 -39.65
N ARG A 4 -35.54 20.00 -38.79
CA ARG A 4 -35.29 19.20 -37.57
C ARG A 4 -33.91 19.32 -36.92
N GLU A 5 -33.89 20.08 -35.82
CA GLU A 5 -32.97 19.91 -34.71
C GLU A 5 -32.98 18.45 -34.23
N ARG A 6 -31.82 17.78 -34.28
CA ARG A 6 -31.58 16.57 -33.49
C ARG A 6 -30.58 16.93 -32.42
N LEU A 7 -31.10 17.22 -31.23
CA LEU A 7 -30.34 17.21 -29.99
C LEU A 7 -29.97 15.75 -29.69
N ALA A 8 -28.71 15.37 -29.90
CA ALA A 8 -28.17 14.11 -29.41
C ALA A 8 -27.02 14.47 -28.47
N GLY A 9 -27.12 14.03 -27.22
CA GLY A 9 -26.18 14.33 -26.15
C GLY A 9 -24.74 14.11 -26.59
N GLU A 10 -24.01 15.21 -26.70
CA GLU A 10 -22.58 15.20 -26.97
C GLU A 10 -21.90 14.71 -25.68
N ILE A 11 -21.56 13.43 -25.64
CA ILE A 11 -20.61 12.92 -24.66
C ILE A 11 -19.30 13.65 -24.98
N THR A 12 -18.98 14.69 -24.22
CA THR A 12 -17.65 15.31 -24.28
C THR A 12 -16.65 14.27 -23.79
N ILE A 13 -16.10 13.51 -24.73
CA ILE A 13 -14.97 12.61 -24.48
C ILE A 13 -13.78 13.52 -24.19
N MET A 14 -13.41 13.66 -22.91
CA MET A 14 -12.17 14.36 -22.57
C MET A 14 -11.02 13.69 -23.35
N PRO A 15 -10.20 14.46 -24.09
CA PRO A 15 -9.16 13.88 -24.91
C PRO A 15 -8.26 13.00 -24.05
N ILE A 16 -7.99 11.80 -24.54
CA ILE A 16 -7.05 10.87 -23.91
C ILE A 16 -5.69 11.58 -23.92
N SER A 17 -5.31 12.15 -22.77
CA SER A 17 -4.05 12.88 -22.62
C SER A 17 -2.89 11.97 -23.00
N GLU A 18 -1.92 12.50 -23.75
CA GLU A 18 -0.72 11.76 -24.14
C GLU A 18 -0.08 11.04 -22.93
N PRO A 19 0.49 9.84 -23.12
CA PRO A 19 1.15 9.11 -22.05
C PRO A 19 2.33 9.92 -21.51
N VAL A 20 2.13 10.52 -20.34
CA VAL A 20 3.14 11.34 -19.67
C VAL A 20 4.36 10.48 -19.35
N ARG A 21 5.51 10.84 -19.93
CA ARG A 21 6.77 10.14 -19.71
C ARG A 21 7.18 10.25 -18.24
N LYS A 22 7.77 9.19 -17.70
CA LYS A 22 8.29 9.17 -16.33
C LYS A 22 9.50 10.11 -16.22
N LEU A 23 9.31 11.24 -15.55
CA LEU A 23 10.39 12.18 -15.27
C LEU A 23 11.20 11.72 -14.05
N LYS A 24 12.52 11.87 -14.12
CA LYS A 24 13.40 11.71 -12.97
C LYS A 24 13.24 12.93 -12.06
N ILE A 25 12.88 12.72 -10.81
CA ILE A 25 12.72 13.78 -9.81
C ILE A 25 13.76 13.63 -8.69
N LYS A 26 14.10 14.75 -8.03
CA LYS A 26 15.02 14.77 -6.88
C LYS A 26 14.38 14.02 -5.69
N LEU A 27 15.20 13.30 -4.91
CA LEU A 27 14.77 12.67 -3.65
C LEU A 27 14.70 13.72 -2.53
N LYS A 28 13.68 14.56 -2.60
CA LYS A 28 13.34 15.55 -1.58
C LYS A 28 11.82 15.63 -1.44
N LYS A 29 11.33 16.38 -0.44
CA LYS A 29 9.90 16.65 -0.28
C LYS A 29 9.35 17.32 -1.57
N ILE A 30 8.19 16.85 -2.02
CA ILE A 30 7.43 17.49 -3.09
C ILE A 30 6.62 18.61 -2.44
N GLU A 31 6.87 19.85 -2.85
CA GLU A 31 6.25 21.02 -2.20
C GLU A 31 4.78 21.19 -2.61
N ASN A 32 4.49 21.05 -3.91
CA ASN A 32 3.12 21.06 -4.41
C ASN A 32 2.30 19.95 -3.74
N LYS A 33 1.17 20.33 -3.12
CA LYS A 33 0.35 19.42 -2.30
C LYS A 33 -0.32 18.34 -3.14
N ASP A 34 -0.84 18.70 -4.32
CA ASP A 34 -1.56 17.78 -5.21
C ASP A 34 -0.60 16.78 -5.83
N ASP A 35 0.55 17.25 -6.34
CA ASP A 35 1.61 16.38 -6.86
C ASP A 35 2.13 15.43 -5.78
N ARG A 36 2.26 15.91 -4.54
CA ARG A 36 2.67 15.09 -3.40
C ARG A 36 1.64 14.01 -3.10
N MET A 37 0.34 14.33 -3.13
CA MET A 37 -0.74 13.37 -2.90
C MET A 37 -0.83 12.33 -4.02
N ILE A 38 -0.77 12.76 -5.28
CA ILE A 38 -0.76 11.87 -6.45
C ILE A 38 0.47 10.95 -6.40
N THR A 39 1.64 11.51 -6.08
CA THR A 39 2.88 10.74 -5.95
C THR A 39 2.80 9.74 -4.80
N PHE A 40 2.24 10.13 -3.65
CA PHE A 40 1.99 9.22 -2.54
C PHE A 40 1.15 8.02 -3.00
N SER A 41 -0.03 8.27 -3.59
CA SER A 41 -0.94 7.22 -4.05
C SER A 41 -0.29 6.27 -5.06
N LYS A 42 0.45 6.81 -6.03
CA LYS A 42 1.17 5.99 -7.03
C LYS A 42 2.30 5.16 -6.39
N ARG A 43 3.09 5.77 -5.50
CA ARG A 43 4.22 5.09 -4.85
C ARG A 43 3.78 4.02 -3.88
N ILE A 44 2.80 4.31 -3.01
CA ILE A 44 2.32 3.32 -2.04
C ILE A 44 1.68 2.12 -2.75
N SER A 45 0.90 2.35 -3.81
CA SER A 45 0.38 1.27 -4.66
C SER A 45 1.51 0.42 -5.27
N GLY A 46 2.56 1.07 -5.78
CA GLY A 46 3.73 0.36 -6.31
C GLY A 46 4.50 -0.44 -5.24
N ILE A 47 4.62 0.10 -4.03
CA ILE A 47 5.22 -0.59 -2.89
C ILE A 47 4.40 -1.82 -2.52
N TYR A 48 3.08 -1.70 -2.39
CA TYR A 48 2.20 -2.84 -2.07
C TYR A 48 2.27 -3.94 -3.11
N LYS A 49 2.27 -3.58 -4.41
CA LYS A 49 2.45 -4.55 -5.49
C LYS A 49 3.78 -5.30 -5.41
N LYS A 50 4.85 -4.64 -4.95
CA LYS A 50 6.15 -5.30 -4.74
C LYS A 50 6.12 -6.17 -3.48
N ALA A 51 5.61 -5.65 -2.37
CA ALA A 51 5.48 -6.39 -1.12
C ALA A 51 4.66 -7.68 -1.32
N SER A 52 3.53 -7.59 -2.01
CA SER A 52 2.70 -8.74 -2.38
C SER A 52 3.43 -9.81 -3.20
N LYS A 53 4.49 -9.45 -3.94
CA LYS A 53 5.34 -10.42 -4.66
C LYS A 53 6.49 -10.95 -3.81
N LEU A 54 6.91 -10.21 -2.79
CA LEU A 54 7.96 -10.66 -1.88
C LEU A 54 7.43 -11.68 -0.87
N VAL A 55 6.20 -11.49 -0.38
CA VAL A 55 5.55 -12.38 0.58
C VAL A 55 5.20 -13.76 -0.01
N THR A 56 5.30 -13.95 -1.32
CA THR A 56 5.15 -15.29 -1.93
C THR A 56 6.38 -16.16 -1.71
N LEU A 57 7.49 -15.60 -1.24
CA LEU A 57 8.66 -16.36 -0.85
C LEU A 57 8.43 -17.01 0.53
N PRO A 58 8.89 -18.25 0.77
CA PRO A 58 8.76 -18.89 2.07
C PRO A 58 9.37 -18.05 3.20
N ARG A 59 8.65 -17.94 4.33
CA ARG A 59 9.04 -17.15 5.53
C ARG A 59 9.15 -15.63 5.31
N GLY A 60 8.46 -15.10 4.31
CA GLY A 60 8.41 -13.66 4.03
C GLY A 60 7.37 -12.92 4.88
N ASP A 61 7.68 -12.66 6.15
CA ASP A 61 6.85 -11.81 7.02
C ASP A 61 7.12 -10.34 6.71
N ILE A 62 6.08 -9.59 6.32
CA ILE A 62 6.21 -8.18 5.94
C ILE A 62 5.05 -7.38 6.54
N ALA A 63 5.37 -6.29 7.22
CA ALA A 63 4.42 -5.25 7.60
C ALA A 63 4.87 -3.89 7.06
N ILE A 64 3.93 -3.13 6.53
CA ILE A 64 4.12 -1.78 5.99
C ILE A 64 3.05 -0.89 6.62
N VAL A 65 3.48 0.20 7.26
CA VAL A 65 2.60 1.23 7.81
C VAL A 65 3.09 2.59 7.31
N VAL A 66 2.21 3.35 6.65
CA VAL A 66 2.55 4.65 6.09
C VAL A 66 1.41 5.63 6.32
N PHE A 67 1.72 6.85 6.75
CA PHE A 67 0.75 7.93 6.84
C PHE A 67 0.72 8.74 5.55
N SER A 68 -0.48 9.02 5.04
CA SER A 68 -0.63 9.92 3.90
C SER A 68 -0.22 11.35 4.27
N PRO A 69 -0.01 12.24 3.29
CA PRO A 69 0.21 13.66 3.56
C PRO A 69 -0.92 14.32 4.36
N SER A 70 -2.11 13.70 4.43
CA SER A 70 -3.25 14.14 5.24
C SER A 70 -3.31 13.48 6.63
N GLY A 71 -2.31 12.69 7.02
CA GLY A 71 -2.25 12.00 8.32
C GLY A 71 -3.09 10.73 8.40
N LYS A 72 -3.69 10.25 7.30
CA LYS A 72 -4.48 9.01 7.31
C LYS A 72 -3.54 7.80 7.23
N PRO A 73 -3.68 6.78 8.10
CA PRO A 73 -2.87 5.58 8.03
C PRO A 73 -3.26 4.70 6.84
N TYR A 74 -2.26 4.11 6.20
CA TYR A 74 -2.36 3.08 5.18
C TYR A 74 -1.45 1.93 5.59
N SER A 75 -1.92 0.71 5.42
CA SER A 75 -1.15 -0.44 5.85
C SER A 75 -1.32 -1.67 4.96
N PHE A 76 -0.30 -2.53 5.00
CA PHE A 76 -0.26 -3.84 4.36
C PHE A 76 0.51 -4.77 5.27
N GLY A 77 0.01 -5.99 5.49
CA GLY A 77 0.68 -6.99 6.30
C GLY A 77 0.47 -8.39 5.75
N HIS A 78 1.50 -9.22 5.85
CA HIS A 78 1.44 -10.65 5.62
C HIS A 78 2.29 -11.36 6.67
N PRO A 79 1.75 -12.34 7.42
CA PRO A 79 0.37 -12.84 7.36
C PRO A 79 -0.69 -11.84 7.85
N SER A 80 -0.37 -10.99 8.82
CA SER A 80 -1.15 -9.80 9.20
C SER A 80 -0.21 -8.78 9.87
N ILE A 81 -0.63 -7.53 10.00
CA ILE A 81 0.20 -6.52 10.70
C ILE A 81 0.40 -6.90 12.16
N GLU A 82 -0.65 -7.41 12.81
CA GLU A 82 -0.61 -7.83 14.21
C GLU A 82 0.32 -9.01 14.43
N ALA A 83 0.26 -10.04 13.58
CA ALA A 83 1.17 -11.19 13.69
C ALA A 83 2.64 -10.76 13.51
N VAL A 84 2.92 -9.92 12.52
CA VAL A 84 4.28 -9.39 12.32
C VAL A 84 4.71 -8.51 13.48
N ALA A 85 3.80 -7.72 14.05
CA ALA A 85 4.08 -6.87 15.21
C ALA A 85 4.34 -7.71 16.47
N ASN A 86 3.54 -8.73 16.74
CA ASN A 86 3.71 -9.63 17.89
C ASN A 86 5.04 -10.37 17.79
N HIS A 87 5.38 -10.90 16.62
CA HIS A 87 6.66 -11.55 16.37
C HIS A 87 7.83 -10.57 16.55
N PHE A 88 7.71 -9.35 16.01
CA PHE A 88 8.73 -8.30 16.15
C PHE A 88 8.93 -7.85 17.61
N LEU A 89 7.84 -7.77 18.38
CA LEU A 89 7.84 -7.38 19.79
C LEU A 89 8.18 -8.56 20.74
N GLY A 90 8.35 -9.77 20.22
CA GLY A 90 8.63 -10.97 21.02
C GLY A 90 7.44 -11.46 21.85
N LEU A 91 6.21 -11.12 21.45
CA LEU A 91 4.97 -11.53 22.14
C LEU A 91 4.52 -12.95 21.75
N ASP A 92 5.04 -13.49 20.64
CA ASP A 92 4.73 -14.84 20.16
C ASP A 92 5.66 -15.92 20.77
N GLN A 93 6.22 -15.70 21.96
CA GLN A 93 7.01 -16.73 22.63
C GLN A 93 6.09 -17.93 22.98
N PRO A 94 6.42 -19.17 22.56
CA PRO A 94 5.73 -20.33 23.07
C PRO A 94 5.89 -20.37 24.60
N PRO A 95 4.93 -20.95 25.34
CA PRO A 95 5.07 -21.15 26.78
C PRO A 95 6.42 -21.83 27.05
N ASN A 96 7.22 -21.21 27.91
CA ASN A 96 8.51 -21.71 28.34
C ASN A 96 8.29 -23.05 29.06
N ASP A 97 8.52 -24.17 28.38
CA ASP A 97 8.33 -25.53 28.90
C ASP A 97 9.45 -25.97 29.87
N ASN A 98 9.97 -25.02 30.66
CA ASN A 98 11.01 -25.25 31.66
C ASN A 98 10.46 -25.83 32.97
N ASN A 99 9.21 -26.30 32.99
CA ASN A 99 8.66 -27.06 34.10
C ASN A 99 8.57 -28.54 33.72
N HIS A 100 9.72 -29.19 33.50
CA HIS A 100 9.80 -30.64 33.61
C HIS A 100 9.52 -30.99 35.07
N PRO A 101 8.41 -31.67 35.42
CA PRO A 101 8.22 -32.16 36.78
C PRO A 101 9.32 -33.20 37.03
N LEU A 102 10.13 -32.97 38.06
CA LEU A 102 10.91 -34.02 38.67
C LEU A 102 9.91 -35.07 39.17
N PHE A 103 9.72 -36.15 38.43
CA PHE A 103 9.25 -37.38 39.03
C PHE A 103 10.45 -38.02 39.72
N GLU A 104 10.54 -37.71 41.01
CA GLU A 104 11.19 -38.54 42.00
C GLU A 104 10.34 -39.80 42.21
N VAL A 105 11.04 -40.93 42.44
CA VAL A 105 10.60 -42.33 42.68
C VAL A 105 10.47 -43.21 41.44
#